data_AF-S6AG90-F1
#
_entry.id   AF-S6AG90-F1
#
_cell.length_a   1.000
_cell.length_b   1.000
_cell.length_c   1.000
_cell.angle_alpha   90.00
_cell.angle_beta   90.00
_cell.angle_gamma   90.00
#
_symmetry.space_group_name_H-M   'P 1'
#
loop_
_entity.id
_entity.type
_entity.pdbx_description
1 polymer ?
#
loop_
_entity_poly.entity_id
_entity_poly.type
_entity_poly.pdbx_seq_one_letter_code
_entity_poly.pdbx_strand_id
1 'polypeptide(L)'
;MKEAHINYSGMDLDYKMASGLAASFAEKDPYITEPVMVAWHDRKTSRMSPMIAGADTDTRWLDYGASHGGKLEIEINGEFEFIFADSSAFDQYGPSPYINLHDSLGNEYLCQINALRDPHDPSKEACVVLDDLTSKLT
;
A
#
# COMPACT_ATOMS: atom_id res chain seq x y z
N MET A 1 8.72 18.10 5.21
CA MET A 1 8.33 16.88 5.95
C MET A 1 8.97 16.97 7.33
N LYS A 2 8.34 16.45 8.39
CA LYS A 2 9.01 16.30 9.69
C LYS A 2 9.96 15.11 9.62
N GLU A 3 11.08 15.16 10.31
CA GLU A 3 12.07 14.08 10.36
C GLU A 3 12.22 13.56 11.79
N ALA A 4 12.45 12.25 11.91
CA ALA A 4 12.76 11.57 13.15
C ALA A 4 13.87 10.55 12.92
N HIS A 5 14.80 10.46 13.87
CA HIS A 5 15.90 9.48 13.84
C HIS A 5 15.79 8.56 15.04
N ILE A 6 15.81 7.26 14.79
CA ILE A 6 15.77 6.22 15.82
C ILE A 6 17.07 5.44 15.76
N ASN A 7 17.82 5.50 16.86
CA ASN A 7 19.01 4.67 17.05
C ASN A 7 18.65 3.49 17.95
N TYR A 8 18.72 2.29 17.40
CA TYR A 8 18.42 1.04 18.07
C TYR A 8 19.65 0.12 18.03
N SER A 9 20.17 -0.25 19.20
CA SER A 9 21.40 -1.03 19.35
C SER A 9 21.19 -2.39 20.02
N GLY A 10 19.94 -2.86 20.16
CA GLY A 10 19.62 -4.11 20.87
C GLY A 10 19.88 -5.37 20.05
N MET A 11 19.83 -5.26 18.73
CA MET A 11 20.10 -6.32 17.75
C MET A 11 20.23 -5.71 16.35
N ASP A 12 20.79 -6.47 15.41
CA ASP A 12 20.75 -6.11 13.99
C ASP A 12 19.30 -6.14 13.48
N LEU A 13 18.87 -5.07 12.82
CA LEU A 13 17.52 -4.95 12.31
C LEU A 13 17.44 -5.44 10.86
N ASP A 14 16.39 -6.21 10.58
CA ASP A 14 15.93 -6.43 9.21
C ASP A 14 14.82 -5.41 8.85
N TYR A 15 14.46 -5.37 7.56
CA TYR A 15 13.41 -4.48 7.07
C TYR A 15 12.09 -4.64 7.84
N LYS A 16 11.69 -5.85 8.20
CA LYS A 16 10.40 -6.11 8.85
C LYS A 16 10.39 -5.52 10.26
N MET A 17 11.48 -5.69 11.00
CA MET A 17 11.64 -5.12 12.34
C MET A 17 11.73 -3.59 12.28
N ALA A 18 12.53 -3.05 11.38
CA ALA A 18 12.68 -1.60 11.18
C ALA A 18 11.34 -0.95 10.79
N SER A 19 10.62 -1.53 9.82
CA SER A 19 9.30 -1.05 9.39
C SER A 19 8.27 -1.09 10.52
N GLY A 20 8.26 -2.15 11.34
CA GLY A 20 7.40 -2.23 12.51
C GLY A 20 7.70 -1.16 13.57
N LEU A 21 8.99 -0.87 13.79
CA LEU A 21 9.44 0.18 14.71
C LEU A 21 9.05 1.58 14.20
N ALA A 22 9.24 1.84 12.90
CA ALA A 22 8.84 3.09 12.26
C ALA A 22 7.32 3.30 12.32
N ALA A 23 6.54 2.26 12.02
CA ALA A 23 5.07 2.30 12.12
C ALA A 23 4.61 2.58 13.55
N SER A 24 5.18 1.88 14.54
CA SER A 24 4.86 2.10 15.96
C SER A 24 5.19 3.53 16.41
N PHE A 25 6.25 4.14 15.88
CA PHE A 25 6.59 5.53 16.15
C PHE A 25 5.61 6.50 15.47
N ALA A 26 5.28 6.26 14.19
CA ALA A 26 4.33 7.08 13.43
C ALA A 26 2.94 7.11 14.07
N GLU A 27 2.46 5.98 14.61
CA GLU A 27 1.21 5.87 15.39
C GLU A 27 1.16 6.74 16.66
N LYS A 28 2.32 7.20 17.14
CA LYS A 28 2.41 8.08 18.32
C LYS A 28 2.60 9.55 17.93
N ASP A 29 2.71 9.88 16.65
CA ASP A 29 2.84 11.26 16.22
C ASP A 29 1.52 12.03 16.43
N PRO A 30 1.50 13.14 17.18
CA PRO A 30 0.27 13.86 17.50
C PRO A 30 -0.34 14.61 16.31
N TYR A 31 0.37 14.70 15.17
CA TYR A 31 -0.07 15.42 13.97
C TYR A 31 -0.45 14.49 12.81
N ILE A 32 -0.38 13.16 13.01
CA ILE A 32 -0.78 12.15 12.03
C ILE A 32 -1.84 11.27 12.67
N THR A 33 -3.10 11.44 12.26
CA THR A 33 -4.23 10.71 12.84
C THR A 33 -4.25 9.26 12.39
N GLU A 34 -4.05 9.03 11.09
CA GLU A 34 -4.02 7.70 10.50
C GLU A 34 -2.74 7.54 9.66
N PRO A 35 -1.63 7.08 10.25
CA PRO A 35 -0.36 6.95 9.55
C PRO A 35 -0.43 5.86 8.49
N VAL A 36 -0.05 6.20 7.26
CA VAL A 36 0.12 5.25 6.17
C VAL A 36 1.51 5.42 5.54
N MET A 37 2.24 4.32 5.40
CA MET A 37 3.56 4.34 4.75
C MET A 37 3.38 4.49 3.24
N VAL A 38 3.99 5.53 2.66
CA VAL A 38 3.89 5.85 1.23
C VAL A 38 5.18 5.58 0.46
N ALA A 39 6.32 5.60 1.14
CA ALA A 39 7.62 5.26 0.55
C ALA A 39 8.56 4.70 1.60
N TRP A 40 9.55 3.91 1.17
CA TRP A 40 10.62 3.42 2.03
C TRP A 40 11.89 3.11 1.25
N HIS A 41 13.00 3.06 1.96
CA HIS A 41 14.30 2.66 1.46
C HIS A 41 15.02 1.75 2.47
N ASP A 42 15.56 0.64 1.98
CA ASP A 42 16.44 -0.29 2.68
C ASP A 42 17.81 -0.19 2.03
N ARG A 43 18.72 0.54 2.69
CA ARG A 43 20.08 0.76 2.22
C ARG A 43 20.92 -0.51 2.27
N LYS A 44 20.62 -1.45 3.17
CA LYS A 44 21.38 -2.70 3.32
C LYS A 44 21.22 -3.58 2.09
N THR A 45 20.03 -3.56 1.48
CA THR A 45 19.73 -4.37 0.29
C THR A 45 19.55 -3.56 -0.99
N SER A 46 19.75 -2.23 -0.94
CA SER A 46 19.52 -1.29 -2.06
C SER A 46 18.13 -1.45 -2.67
N ARG A 47 17.11 -1.57 -1.81
CA ARG A 47 15.71 -1.73 -2.21
C ARG A 47 14.92 -0.52 -1.76
N MET A 48 13.96 -0.13 -2.58
CA MET A 48 13.01 0.92 -2.22
C MET A 48 11.60 0.58 -2.70
N SER A 49 10.63 1.29 -2.15
CA SER A 49 9.28 1.35 -2.69
C SER A 49 8.77 2.78 -2.73
N PRO A 50 7.98 3.15 -3.76
CA PRO A 50 7.69 2.33 -4.95
C PRO A 50 8.93 2.13 -5.83
N MET A 51 9.06 0.96 -6.45
CA MET A 51 10.12 0.73 -7.44
C MET A 51 9.76 1.44 -8.75
N ILE A 52 10.50 2.50 -9.09
CA ILE A 52 10.27 3.28 -10.32
C ILE A 52 11.37 2.93 -11.33
N ALA A 53 10.98 2.33 -12.45
CA ALA A 53 11.93 1.86 -13.46
C ALA A 53 12.80 3.00 -14.01
N GLY A 54 14.12 2.77 -14.07
CA GLY A 54 15.10 3.75 -14.56
C GLY A 54 15.38 4.91 -13.61
N ALA A 55 14.79 4.91 -12.41
CA ALA A 55 15.07 5.91 -11.40
C ALA A 55 16.26 5.53 -10.51
N ASP A 56 16.86 6.55 -9.91
CA ASP A 56 17.89 6.40 -8.88
C ASP A 56 17.27 5.83 -7.59
N THR A 57 17.78 4.68 -7.15
CA THR A 57 17.26 3.98 -5.97
C THR A 57 17.55 4.70 -4.66
N ASP A 58 18.56 5.56 -4.63
CA ASP A 58 18.97 6.25 -3.41
C ASP A 58 18.09 7.48 -3.12
N THR A 59 17.47 8.07 -4.14
CA THR A 59 16.79 9.37 -4.02
C THR A 59 15.33 9.34 -4.44
N ARG A 60 14.92 8.46 -5.36
CA ARG A 60 13.60 8.56 -5.99
C ARG A 60 12.45 8.30 -5.01
N TRP A 61 12.64 7.42 -4.04
CA TRP A 61 11.64 7.11 -3.01
C TRP A 61 11.31 8.35 -2.17
N LEU A 62 12.30 9.19 -1.89
CA LEU A 62 12.17 10.42 -1.11
C LEU A 62 11.31 11.43 -1.87
N ASP A 63 11.61 11.68 -3.14
CA ASP A 63 10.81 12.54 -4.01
C ASP A 63 9.37 12.06 -4.15
N TYR A 64 9.19 10.73 -4.28
CA TYR A 64 7.86 10.13 -4.34
C TYR A 64 7.09 10.39 -3.05
N GLY A 65 7.67 10.04 -1.89
CA GLY A 65 7.02 10.25 -0.59
C GLY A 65 6.66 11.71 -0.34
N ALA A 66 7.58 12.64 -0.62
CA ALA A 66 7.35 14.08 -0.47
C ALA A 66 6.22 14.59 -1.38
N SER A 67 6.15 14.13 -2.62
CA SER A 67 5.10 14.54 -3.58
C SER A 67 3.74 13.85 -3.35
N HIS A 68 3.70 12.74 -2.62
CA HIS A 68 2.49 11.94 -2.36
C HIS A 68 2.01 12.08 -0.91
N GLY A 69 2.13 13.29 -0.35
CA GLY A 69 1.53 13.63 0.94
C GLY A 69 2.36 13.19 2.16
N GLY A 70 3.64 12.85 1.99
CA GLY A 70 4.55 12.55 3.09
C GLY A 70 4.60 13.68 4.12
N LYS A 71 4.30 13.34 5.37
CA LYS A 71 4.28 14.26 6.52
C LYS A 71 5.41 13.97 7.51
N LEU A 72 5.80 12.71 7.66
CA LEU A 72 6.84 12.26 8.58
C LEU A 72 7.80 11.28 7.90
N GLU A 73 9.08 11.57 7.96
CA GLU A 73 10.18 10.68 7.62
C GLU A 73 10.82 10.13 8.88
N ILE A 74 11.07 8.84 8.90
CA ILE A 74 11.70 8.12 10.01
C ILE A 74 12.91 7.38 9.47
N GLU A 75 14.08 7.75 9.94
CA GLU A 75 15.34 7.03 9.71
C GLU A 75 15.63 6.12 10.91
N ILE A 76 16.04 4.89 10.64
CA ILE A 76 16.46 3.92 11.66
C ILE A 76 17.88 3.50 11.38
N ASN A 77 18.78 3.80 12.31
CA ASN A 77 20.21 3.47 12.28
C ASN A 77 20.99 3.95 11.03
N GLY A 78 20.42 4.85 10.21
CA GLY A 78 20.97 5.20 8.90
C GLY A 78 20.93 4.06 7.87
N GLU A 79 20.16 3.00 8.15
CA GLU A 79 20.06 1.78 7.33
C GLU A 79 18.70 1.66 6.64
N PHE A 80 17.65 2.17 7.28
CA PHE A 80 16.28 2.12 6.79
C PHE A 80 15.62 3.48 6.92
N GLU A 81 14.86 3.87 5.91
CA GLU A 81 14.13 5.13 5.86
C GLU A 81 12.67 4.86 5.46
N PHE A 82 11.74 5.52 6.12
CA PHE A 82 10.30 5.33 5.92
C PHE A 82 9.57 6.67 5.90
N ILE A 83 8.70 6.88 4.91
CA ILE A 83 7.87 8.08 4.81
C ILE A 83 6.41 7.72 5.06
N PHE A 84 5.81 8.41 6.01
CA PHE A 84 4.41 8.30 6.39
C PHE A 84 3.63 9.54 5.98
N ALA A 85 2.46 9.32 5.40
CA ALA A 85 1.41 10.30 5.17
C ALA A 85 0.29 10.10 6.20
N ASP A 86 -0.71 10.98 6.15
CA ASP A 86 -1.91 10.92 6.99
C ASP A 86 -3.13 10.64 6.12
N SER A 87 -3.72 9.45 6.27
CA SER A 87 -4.86 9.03 5.47
C SER A 87 -6.20 9.51 6.03
N SER A 88 -6.24 10.18 7.18
CA SER A 88 -7.49 10.53 7.85
C SER A 88 -8.40 11.51 7.08
N ALA A 89 -7.87 12.17 6.05
CA ALA A 89 -8.65 13.00 5.15
C ALA A 89 -9.39 12.20 4.06
N PHE A 90 -9.15 10.89 3.98
CA PHE A 90 -9.75 9.99 3.00
C PHE A 90 -10.74 9.05 3.71
N ASP A 91 -11.94 8.94 3.14
CA ASP A 91 -12.90 7.96 3.62
C ASP A 91 -12.38 6.55 3.36
N GLN A 92 -12.55 5.68 4.35
CA GLN A 92 -12.45 4.25 4.09
C GLN A 92 -13.52 3.90 3.07
N TYR A 93 -13.09 3.48 1.87
CA TYR A 93 -14.00 2.85 0.95
C TYR A 93 -14.63 1.67 1.69
N GLY A 94 -15.95 1.69 1.83
CA GLY A 94 -16.71 0.58 2.38
C GLY A 94 -16.46 -0.71 1.59
N PRO A 95 -17.09 -1.84 1.97
CA PRO A 95 -16.93 -3.07 1.22
C PRO A 95 -17.15 -2.80 -0.27
N SER A 96 -16.20 -3.23 -1.09
CA SER A 96 -16.31 -3.10 -2.55
C SER A 96 -17.70 -3.60 -2.95
N PRO A 97 -18.47 -2.84 -3.74
CA PRO A 97 -19.76 -3.33 -4.23
C PRO A 97 -19.58 -4.48 -5.22
N TYR A 98 -18.33 -4.84 -5.54
CA TYR A 98 -17.95 -5.93 -6.43
C TYR A 98 -17.20 -7.05 -5.71
N ILE A 99 -17.46 -8.28 -6.14
CA ILE A 99 -16.77 -9.50 -5.73
C ILE A 99 -16.35 -10.31 -6.96
N ASN A 100 -15.19 -10.97 -6.90
CA ASN A 100 -14.77 -11.93 -7.93
C ASN A 100 -15.32 -13.32 -7.62
N LEU A 101 -15.94 -13.96 -8.60
CA LEU A 101 -16.46 -15.33 -8.52
C LEU A 101 -15.94 -16.18 -9.67
N HIS A 102 -15.93 -17.49 -9.46
CA HIS A 102 -15.54 -18.47 -10.46
C HIS A 102 -16.66 -19.49 -10.65
N ASP A 103 -16.93 -19.88 -11.89
CA ASP A 103 -17.79 -21.03 -12.16
C ASP A 103 -17.00 -22.36 -12.11
N SER A 104 -17.70 -23.48 -12.28
CA SER A 104 -17.10 -24.82 -12.26
C SER A 104 -16.15 -25.11 -13.43
N LEU A 105 -16.17 -24.28 -14.47
CA LEU A 105 -15.26 -24.36 -15.61
C LEU A 105 -14.03 -23.45 -15.43
N GLY A 106 -13.99 -22.66 -14.37
CA GLY A 106 -12.89 -21.75 -14.03
C GLY A 106 -12.99 -20.37 -14.66
N ASN A 107 -14.13 -20.00 -15.27
CA ASN A 107 -14.31 -18.64 -15.79
C ASN A 107 -14.45 -17.66 -14.64
N GLU A 108 -13.78 -16.50 -14.73
CA GLU A 108 -13.81 -15.46 -13.70
C GLU A 108 -14.83 -14.37 -14.04
N TYR A 109 -15.59 -13.97 -13.02
CA TYR A 109 -16.64 -12.98 -13.10
C TYR A 109 -16.43 -11.88 -12.06
N LEU A 110 -16.64 -10.63 -12.46
CA LEU A 110 -16.81 -9.51 -11.55
C LEU A 110 -18.30 -9.26 -11.33
N CYS A 111 -18.77 -9.45 -10.10
CA CYS A 111 -20.18 -9.42 -9.76
C CYS A 111 -20.52 -8.26 -8.82
N GLN A 112 -21.59 -7.52 -9.10
CA GLN A 112 -22.17 -6.55 -8.18
C GLN A 112 -22.91 -7.28 -7.04
N ILE A 113 -22.41 -7.14 -5.81
CA ILE A 113 -22.94 -7.83 -4.63
C ILE A 113 -24.45 -7.55 -4.44
N ASN A 114 -24.89 -6.33 -4.69
CA ASN A 114 -26.30 -5.95 -4.51
C ASN A 114 -27.25 -6.55 -5.56
N ALA A 115 -26.73 -6.97 -6.71
CA ALA A 115 -27.51 -7.62 -7.77
C ALA A 115 -27.40 -9.15 -7.73
N LEU A 116 -26.37 -9.67 -7.04
CA LEU A 116 -26.09 -11.09 -6.94
C LEU A 116 -27.05 -11.77 -5.97
N ARG A 117 -27.88 -12.67 -6.50
CA ARG A 117 -28.87 -13.43 -5.69
C ARG A 117 -28.29 -14.69 -5.08
N ASP A 118 -27.41 -15.38 -5.80
CA ASP A 118 -26.74 -16.61 -5.37
C ASP A 118 -25.26 -16.55 -5.81
N PRO A 119 -24.29 -16.56 -4.86
CA PRO A 119 -22.86 -16.62 -5.17
C PRO A 119 -22.40 -17.88 -5.92
N HIS A 120 -23.21 -18.93 -5.94
CA HIS A 120 -22.90 -20.15 -6.68
C HIS A 120 -23.52 -20.18 -8.10
N ASP A 121 -24.35 -19.18 -8.44
CA ASP A 121 -24.98 -19.04 -9.75
C ASP A 121 -24.84 -17.58 -10.26
N PRO A 122 -23.66 -17.20 -10.79
CA PRO A 122 -23.41 -15.84 -11.25
C PRO A 122 -24.26 -15.50 -12.48
N SER A 123 -25.37 -14.78 -12.27
CA SER A 123 -26.25 -14.36 -13.37
C SER A 123 -25.62 -13.22 -14.19
N LYS A 124 -25.95 -13.16 -15.49
CA LYS A 124 -25.49 -12.08 -16.41
C LYS A 124 -25.98 -10.67 -16.02
N GLU A 125 -26.97 -10.59 -15.14
CA GLU A 125 -27.53 -9.32 -14.65
C GLU A 125 -26.66 -8.74 -13.52
N ALA A 126 -26.07 -9.63 -12.71
CA ALA A 126 -25.22 -9.25 -11.59
C ALA A 126 -23.73 -9.27 -11.95
N CYS A 127 -23.33 -10.04 -12.95
CA CYS A 127 -21.95 -10.40 -13.22
C CYS A 127 -21.53 -10.14 -14.67
N VAL A 128 -20.28 -9.72 -14.84
CA VAL A 128 -19.60 -9.61 -16.13
C VAL A 128 -18.38 -10.53 -16.17
N VAL A 129 -18.18 -11.24 -17.27
CA VAL A 129 -16.99 -12.09 -17.48
C VAL A 129 -15.77 -11.19 -17.62
N LEU A 130 -14.68 -11.49 -16.89
CA LEU A 130 -13.50 -10.62 -16.88
C LEU A 130 -12.70 -10.64 -18.19
N ASP A 131 -12.72 -11.74 -18.95
CA ASP A 131 -12.08 -11.83 -20.27
C ASP A 131 -12.65 -10.81 -21.28
N ASP A 132 -13.95 -10.50 -21.18
CA ASP A 132 -14.59 -9.48 -22.02
C ASP A 132 -14.24 -8.04 -21.58
N LEU A 133 -13.82 -7.86 -20.32
CA LEU A 133 -13.49 -6.57 -19.72
C LEU A 133 -12.04 -6.17 -20.03
N THR A 134 -11.11 -7.13 -19.97
CA THR A 134 -9.71 -6.92 -20.40
C THR A 134 -9.61 -6.68 -21.90
N SER A 135 -10.45 -7.34 -22.71
CA SER A 135 -10.50 -7.16 -24.17
C SER A 135 -11.07 -5.81 -24.63
N LYS A 136 -11.81 -5.09 -23.78
CA LYS A 136 -12.39 -3.76 -24.10
C LYS A 136 -11.56 -2.58 -23.58
N LEU A 137 -10.51 -2.86 -22.81
CA LEU A 137 -9.59 -1.86 -22.27
C LEU A 137 -8.28 -1.74 -23.10
N THR A 138 -8.14 -2.55 -24.15
CA THR A 138 -7.09 -2.47 -25.19
C THR A 138 -7.68 -2.07 -26.53
#